data_AF-A0A0D2MZF0-F1
#
_entry.id   AF-A0A0D2MZF0-F1
#
_cell.length_a   1.000
_cell.length_b   1.000
_cell.length_c   1.000
_cell.angle_alpha   90.00
_cell.angle_beta   90.00
_cell.angle_gamma   90.00
#
_symmetry.space_group_name_H-M   'P 1'
#
loop_
_entity.id
_entity.type
_entity.pdbx_description
1 polymer ?
#
loop_
_entity_poly.entity_id
_entity_poly.type
_entity_poly.pdbx_seq_one_letter_code
_entity_poly.pdbx_strand_id
1 'polypeptide(L)'
;MDGSRIINIQNGNNVAIRGLNWFGFNVGMGMVDGLWIGGSEAATDFALITYQLRLLGYNAVRLPFIWRDLEMAPKNLDKACYPVTPEQLKRRLISPHMLDTYSSKQLPGNVSPQRKRQNGYCNQYLPGGSSSYHRLLFVMQSIIAQGMYVILDYQPMGLEQHPYNQQQFVDSWTNLWSMVACLPNFKSDLANRVFVDVMNEPDSMGIKWEAANGRPGAHQLYLGTADALWQVTPDEVLFMFEGTGQQALGLNWGNGFVTDQDVISSRGLADANPFFLDLMSRPYVGKAGNWHKDGCLYISFGLRHSNGAACPSPTAIPDC
;
A
#
# COMPACT_ATOMS: atom_id res chain seq x y z
N MET A 1 11.10 -0.19 11.71
CA MET A 1 10.45 0.99 12.31
C MET A 1 11.06 1.18 13.70
N ASP A 2 10.78 2.29 14.40
CA ASP A 2 11.15 2.48 15.81
C ASP A 2 9.89 2.76 16.63
N GLY A 3 9.36 1.69 17.24
CA GLY A 3 8.05 1.71 17.88
C GLY A 3 6.98 2.23 16.92
N SER A 4 6.42 3.40 17.24
CA SER A 4 5.35 4.02 16.48
C SER A 4 5.77 4.79 15.22
N ARG A 5 7.07 4.85 14.94
CA ARG A 5 7.64 5.80 13.97
C ARG A 5 8.33 5.08 12.83
N ILE A 6 8.17 5.61 11.64
CA ILE A 6 9.02 5.26 10.51
C ILE A 6 10.24 6.14 10.58
N ILE A 7 11.42 5.53 10.66
CA ILE A 7 12.69 6.26 10.77
C ILE A 7 13.46 6.09 9.48
N ASN A 8 13.97 7.19 8.94
CA ASN A 8 14.96 7.14 7.88
C ASN A 8 16.31 6.77 8.49
N ILE A 9 16.82 5.59 8.13
CA ILE A 9 18.06 5.04 8.72
C ILE A 9 19.31 5.87 8.41
N GLN A 10 19.30 6.68 7.34
CA GLN A 10 20.47 7.46 6.93
C GLN A 10 20.65 8.71 7.81
N ASN A 11 19.55 9.30 8.28
CA ASN A 11 19.59 10.56 9.04
C ASN A 11 18.91 10.49 10.42
N GLY A 12 18.29 9.36 10.77
CA GLY A 12 17.59 9.16 12.04
C GLY A 12 16.26 9.92 12.17
N ASN A 13 15.83 10.65 11.14
CA ASN A 13 14.63 11.48 11.21
C ASN A 13 13.36 10.66 11.07
N ASN A 14 12.30 11.11 11.74
CA ASN A 14 10.96 10.57 11.55
C ASN A 14 10.46 10.89 10.13
N VAL A 15 9.84 9.91 9.49
CA VAL A 15 9.20 10.02 8.19
C VAL A 15 7.69 10.04 8.42
N ALA A 16 7.10 11.24 8.37
CA ALA A 16 5.64 11.35 8.34
C ALA A 16 5.11 10.86 6.99
N ILE A 17 4.14 9.94 7.01
CA ILE A 17 3.47 9.50 5.79
C ILE A 17 2.40 10.53 5.41
N ARG A 18 2.53 11.07 4.20
CA ARG A 18 1.59 11.97 3.53
C ARG A 18 1.06 11.21 2.33
N GLY A 19 0.08 10.36 2.61
CA GLY A 19 -0.48 9.43 1.65
C GLY A 19 -1.68 9.99 0.91
N LEU A 20 -1.96 9.40 -0.26
CA LEU A 20 -3.26 9.47 -0.91
C LEU A 20 -3.68 8.06 -1.35
N ASN A 21 -4.98 7.87 -1.57
CA ASN A 21 -5.51 6.67 -2.21
C ASN A 21 -5.61 6.90 -3.72
N TRP A 22 -5.08 5.98 -4.52
CA TRP A 22 -5.26 6.00 -5.97
C TRP A 22 -5.87 4.69 -6.44
N PHE A 23 -7.21 4.67 -6.47
CA PHE A 23 -8.04 3.54 -6.88
C PHE A 23 -7.83 3.18 -8.36
N GLY A 24 -8.33 2.01 -8.77
CA GLY A 24 -8.34 1.59 -10.17
C GLY A 24 -8.10 0.09 -10.37
N PHE A 25 -7.22 -0.51 -9.54
CA PHE A 25 -6.97 -1.95 -9.55
C PHE A 25 -8.07 -2.76 -8.84
N ASN A 26 -9.05 -2.09 -8.23
CA ASN A 26 -10.21 -2.67 -7.56
C ASN A 26 -11.56 -2.42 -8.28
N VAL A 27 -11.52 -1.82 -9.49
CA VAL A 27 -12.71 -1.43 -10.26
C VAL A 27 -12.67 -1.88 -11.74
N GLY A 28 -11.88 -2.90 -12.06
CA GLY A 28 -11.85 -3.55 -13.37
C GLY A 28 -11.07 -2.81 -14.46
N MET A 29 -10.31 -1.77 -14.10
CA MET A 29 -9.48 -1.02 -15.05
C MET A 29 -8.12 -1.67 -15.28
N GLY A 30 -7.62 -2.41 -14.29
CA GLY A 30 -6.27 -2.98 -14.30
C GLY A 30 -5.16 -1.94 -14.22
N MET A 31 -5.48 -0.70 -13.82
CA MET A 31 -4.57 0.44 -13.68
C MET A 31 -5.22 1.45 -12.75
N VAL A 32 -4.42 2.36 -12.18
CA VAL A 32 -4.93 3.53 -11.47
C VAL A 32 -5.85 4.41 -12.35
N ASP A 33 -6.85 5.01 -11.72
CA ASP A 33 -7.95 5.72 -12.34
C ASP A 33 -7.53 7.10 -12.93
N GLY A 34 -8.33 7.63 -13.85
CA GLY A 34 -8.18 8.97 -14.43
C GLY A 34 -7.29 9.07 -15.68
N LEU A 35 -6.59 8.00 -16.06
CA LEU A 35 -5.64 8.03 -17.18
C LEU A 35 -6.29 8.02 -18.57
N TRP A 36 -7.61 7.88 -18.67
CA TRP A 36 -8.34 7.83 -19.95
C TRP A 36 -8.79 9.21 -20.46
N ILE A 37 -8.68 10.27 -19.66
CA ILE A 37 -9.26 11.59 -19.93
C ILE A 37 -8.70 12.20 -21.22
N GLY A 38 -7.40 12.02 -21.50
CA GLY A 38 -6.70 12.71 -22.58
C GLY A 38 -6.45 14.20 -22.29
N GLY A 39 -6.07 14.95 -23.32
CA GLY A 39 -5.78 16.38 -23.18
C GLY A 39 -4.29 16.61 -22.87
N SER A 40 -3.95 17.20 -21.72
CA SER A 40 -2.55 17.45 -21.38
C SER A 40 -1.88 16.22 -20.79
N GLU A 41 -0.57 16.04 -20.99
CA GLU A 41 0.21 15.02 -20.29
C GLU A 41 0.03 15.10 -18.76
N ALA A 42 -0.06 16.30 -18.18
CA ALA A 42 -0.23 16.49 -16.74
C ALA A 42 -1.57 15.97 -16.19
N ALA A 43 -2.53 15.62 -17.06
CA ALA A 43 -3.83 15.09 -16.68
C ALA A 43 -4.03 13.64 -17.15
N THR A 44 -3.08 13.05 -17.88
CA THR A 44 -3.26 11.75 -18.55
C THR A 44 -2.07 10.83 -18.40
N ASP A 45 -0.84 11.35 -18.48
CA ASP A 45 0.36 10.54 -18.43
C ASP A 45 0.64 10.11 -16.99
N PHE A 46 0.65 8.80 -16.75
CA PHE A 46 0.86 8.22 -15.43
C PHE A 46 2.17 8.69 -14.78
N ALA A 47 3.27 8.69 -15.53
CA ALA A 47 4.58 9.13 -15.04
C ALA A 47 4.56 10.61 -14.63
N LEU A 48 3.96 11.49 -15.44
CA LEU A 48 3.86 12.91 -15.10
C LEU A 48 2.90 13.19 -13.94
N ILE A 49 1.78 12.45 -13.82
CA ILE A 49 0.90 12.56 -12.65
C ILE A 49 1.65 12.12 -11.38
N THR A 50 2.35 10.98 -11.42
CA THR A 50 3.12 10.47 -10.28
C THR A 50 4.21 11.45 -9.83
N TYR A 51 4.86 12.12 -10.78
CA TYR A 51 5.80 13.21 -10.49
C TYR A 51 5.10 14.44 -9.88
N GLN A 52 3.91 14.83 -10.36
CA GLN A 52 3.12 15.91 -9.74
C GLN A 52 2.75 15.59 -8.29
N LEU A 53 2.36 14.35 -7.98
CA LEU A 53 2.07 13.93 -6.60
C LEU A 53 3.26 14.17 -5.68
N ARG A 54 4.46 13.79 -6.12
CA ARG A 54 5.72 14.08 -5.41
C ARG A 54 5.92 15.59 -5.22
N LEU A 55 5.70 16.39 -6.25
CA LEU A 55 5.88 17.85 -6.20
C LEU A 55 4.88 18.54 -5.26
N LEU A 56 3.68 17.96 -5.08
CA LEU A 56 2.69 18.41 -4.10
C LEU A 56 3.05 18.01 -2.66
N GLY A 57 4.13 17.24 -2.48
CA GLY A 57 4.63 16.84 -1.16
C GLY A 57 4.02 15.56 -0.61
N TYR A 58 3.24 14.82 -1.42
CA TYR A 58 2.89 13.44 -1.09
C TYR A 58 4.16 12.58 -1.12
N ASN A 59 4.23 11.64 -0.19
CA ASN A 59 5.34 10.69 -0.12
C ASN A 59 4.85 9.24 0.01
N ALA A 60 3.55 8.98 -0.11
CA ALA A 60 3.01 7.63 -0.19
C ALA A 60 1.77 7.57 -1.07
N VAL A 61 1.54 6.41 -1.67
CA VAL A 61 0.30 6.10 -2.41
C VAL A 61 -0.22 4.74 -1.95
N ARG A 62 -1.47 4.72 -1.47
CA ARG A 62 -2.22 3.48 -1.24
C ARG A 62 -2.89 3.08 -2.54
N LEU A 63 -2.68 1.82 -2.93
CA LEU A 63 -3.11 1.23 -4.19
C LEU A 63 -4.10 0.10 -3.89
N PRO A 64 -5.40 0.42 -3.84
CA PRO A 64 -6.43 -0.58 -3.62
C PRO A 64 -6.57 -1.50 -4.83
N PHE A 65 -6.62 -2.80 -4.58
CA PHE A 65 -6.80 -3.83 -5.60
C PHE A 65 -7.73 -4.95 -5.11
N ILE A 66 -8.23 -5.75 -6.04
CA ILE A 66 -8.85 -7.04 -5.75
C ILE A 66 -8.26 -8.12 -6.64
N TRP A 67 -8.23 -9.38 -6.16
CA TRP A 67 -7.54 -10.46 -6.86
C TRP A 67 -8.12 -10.71 -8.24
N ARG A 68 -9.46 -10.70 -8.33
CA ARG A 68 -10.18 -10.89 -9.60
C ARG A 68 -9.73 -9.89 -10.67
N ASP A 69 -9.57 -8.63 -10.31
CA ASP A 69 -9.22 -7.59 -11.28
C ASP A 69 -7.74 -7.63 -11.65
N LEU A 70 -6.87 -8.17 -10.78
CA LEU A 70 -5.48 -8.45 -11.11
C LEU A 70 -5.33 -9.60 -12.12
N GLU A 71 -6.24 -10.57 -12.09
CA GLU A 71 -6.28 -11.67 -13.06
C GLU A 71 -6.79 -11.24 -14.45
N MET A 72 -7.48 -10.11 -14.53
CA MET A 72 -8.02 -9.60 -15.79
C MET A 72 -6.96 -8.88 -16.63
N ALA A 73 -7.10 -8.99 -17.95
CA ALA A 73 -6.31 -8.20 -18.89
C ALA A 73 -6.57 -6.69 -18.68
N PRO A 74 -5.52 -5.87 -18.56
CA PRO A 74 -5.68 -4.46 -18.26
C PRO A 74 -6.23 -3.70 -19.47
N LYS A 75 -6.98 -2.62 -19.22
CA LYS A 75 -7.53 -1.77 -20.30
C LYS A 75 -6.41 -1.08 -21.08
N ASN A 76 -6.63 -0.84 -22.37
CA ASN A 76 -5.73 0.02 -23.15
C ASN A 76 -5.97 1.50 -22.74
N LEU A 77 -4.91 2.15 -22.28
CA LEU A 77 -4.92 3.54 -21.80
C LEU A 77 -4.03 4.45 -22.65
N ASP A 78 -3.64 3.99 -23.84
CA ASP A 78 -3.00 4.80 -24.86
C ASP A 78 -3.96 5.90 -25.27
N LYS A 79 -3.55 7.15 -25.03
CA LYS A 79 -4.38 8.33 -25.30
C LYS A 79 -3.57 9.42 -25.95
N ALA A 80 -4.17 10.11 -26.92
CA ALA A 80 -3.60 11.33 -27.46
C ALA A 80 -3.51 12.38 -26.34
N CYS A 81 -2.37 13.04 -26.26
CA CYS A 81 -2.14 14.11 -25.30
C CYS A 81 -1.07 15.09 -25.79
N TYR A 82 -1.07 16.31 -25.25
CA TYR A 82 -0.11 17.35 -25.61
C TYR A 82 0.88 17.63 -24.48
N PRO A 83 2.13 18.00 -24.83
CA PRO A 83 3.19 18.23 -23.86
C PRO A 83 2.89 19.39 -22.92
N VAL A 84 3.39 19.28 -21.68
CA VAL A 84 3.28 20.31 -20.66
C VAL A 84 4.65 20.90 -20.38
N THR A 85 4.79 22.23 -20.47
CA THR A 85 6.06 22.90 -20.15
C THR A 85 6.30 22.95 -18.64
N PRO A 86 7.54 23.11 -18.18
CA PRO A 86 7.83 23.32 -16.75
C PRO A 86 7.04 24.49 -16.13
N GLU A 87 6.83 25.58 -16.86
CA GLU A 87 6.06 26.75 -16.41
C GLU A 87 4.57 26.41 -16.25
N GLN A 88 4.00 25.67 -17.22
CA GLN A 88 2.62 25.18 -17.11
C GLN A 88 2.47 24.24 -15.92
N LEU A 89 3.44 23.36 -15.70
CA LEU A 89 3.46 22.46 -14.55
C LEU A 89 3.51 23.23 -13.22
N LYS A 90 4.39 24.23 -13.10
CA LYS A 90 4.48 25.11 -11.92
C LYS A 90 3.14 25.79 -11.62
N ARG A 91 2.47 26.34 -12.63
CA ARG A 91 1.16 26.99 -12.46
C ARG A 91 0.07 26.05 -11.95
N ARG A 92 0.18 24.75 -12.24
CA ARG A 92 -0.76 23.73 -11.75
C ARG A 92 -0.50 23.34 -10.28
N LEU A 93 0.74 23.46 -9.83
CA LEU A 93 1.20 22.97 -8.53
C LEU A 93 1.26 24.06 -7.46
N ILE A 94 1.32 25.33 -7.87
CA ILE A 94 1.46 26.47 -6.98
C ILE A 94 0.13 27.21 -6.93
N SER A 95 -0.35 27.52 -5.73
CA SER A 95 -1.51 28.40 -5.54
C SER A 95 -1.30 29.72 -6.31
N PRO A 96 -2.30 30.26 -7.03
CA PRO A 96 -2.16 31.47 -7.82
C PRO A 96 -1.54 32.64 -7.05
N HIS A 97 -1.86 32.78 -5.76
CA HIS A 97 -1.34 33.83 -4.87
C HIS A 97 0.14 33.68 -4.50
N MET A 98 0.73 32.51 -4.72
CA MET A 98 2.13 32.19 -4.41
C MET A 98 2.98 32.02 -5.67
N LEU A 99 2.40 32.23 -6.86
CA LEU A 99 3.08 31.96 -8.13
C LEU A 99 4.35 32.82 -8.28
N ASP A 100 4.28 34.11 -7.96
CA ASP A 100 5.45 35.00 -8.07
C ASP A 100 6.56 34.62 -7.09
N THR A 101 6.20 34.06 -5.93
CA THR A 101 7.17 33.61 -4.91
C THR A 101 7.92 32.34 -5.32
N TYR A 102 7.25 31.42 -6.03
CA TYR A 102 7.80 30.09 -6.31
C TYR A 102 8.07 29.80 -7.79
N SER A 103 7.63 30.66 -8.71
CA SER A 103 7.78 30.46 -10.16
C SER A 103 9.24 30.38 -10.61
N SER A 104 10.15 31.07 -9.92
CA SER A 104 11.59 31.03 -10.21
C SER A 104 12.29 29.77 -9.68
N LYS A 105 11.69 29.04 -8.72
CA LYS A 105 12.31 27.84 -8.16
C LYS A 105 12.38 26.74 -9.22
N GLN A 106 13.53 26.09 -9.35
CA GLN A 106 13.68 24.96 -10.25
C GLN A 106 12.89 23.75 -9.70
N LEU A 107 12.18 23.05 -10.58
CA LEU A 107 11.53 21.81 -10.20
C LEU A 107 12.61 20.72 -10.01
N PRO A 108 12.54 19.90 -8.94
CA PRO A 108 13.39 18.71 -8.80
C PRO A 108 13.31 17.81 -10.03
N GLY A 109 14.37 17.10 -10.40
CA GLY A 109 14.33 16.21 -11.57
C GLY A 109 13.23 15.13 -11.50
N ASN A 110 12.61 14.84 -12.65
CA ASN A 110 11.70 13.70 -12.78
C ASN A 110 12.52 12.43 -12.99
N VAL A 111 12.45 11.51 -12.04
CA VAL A 111 13.22 10.26 -11.98
C VAL A 111 12.43 9.06 -12.49
N SER A 112 11.37 9.29 -13.26
CA SER A 112 10.56 8.22 -13.83
C SER A 112 11.43 7.36 -14.76
N PRO A 113 11.57 6.05 -14.53
CA PRO A 113 12.30 5.17 -15.45
C PRO A 113 11.66 5.04 -16.85
N GLN A 114 10.49 5.62 -17.06
CA GLN A 114 9.62 5.47 -18.22
C GLN A 114 10.04 6.41 -19.34
N ARG A 115 10.15 5.84 -20.54
CA ARG A 115 10.38 6.62 -21.77
C ARG A 115 9.12 6.56 -22.62
N LYS A 116 8.61 7.74 -23.00
CA LYS A 116 7.55 7.85 -24.00
C LYS A 116 8.02 7.22 -25.31
N ARG A 117 7.13 6.49 -25.98
CA ARG A 117 7.43 5.80 -27.23
C ARG A 117 7.14 6.66 -28.46
N GLN A 118 6.14 7.56 -28.37
CA GLN A 118 5.74 8.45 -29.47
C GLN A 118 5.35 9.84 -28.96
N ASN A 119 5.72 10.88 -29.71
CA ASN A 119 5.26 12.25 -29.44
C ASN A 119 3.74 12.36 -29.61
N GLY A 120 3.08 13.08 -28.71
CA GLY A 120 1.63 13.32 -28.77
C GLY A 120 0.76 12.21 -28.17
N TYR A 121 1.37 11.20 -27.54
CA TYR A 121 0.66 10.10 -26.89
C TYR A 121 1.16 9.86 -25.46
N CYS A 122 0.21 9.53 -24.59
CA CYS A 122 0.42 9.20 -23.19
C CYS A 122 0.28 7.69 -22.98
N ASN A 123 0.95 7.18 -21.95
CA ASN A 123 0.78 5.82 -21.42
C ASN A 123 1.11 4.62 -22.34
N GLN A 124 1.68 4.84 -23.53
CA GLN A 124 2.09 3.76 -24.45
C GLN A 124 3.16 2.80 -23.90
N TYR A 125 3.78 3.16 -22.78
CA TYR A 125 4.78 2.35 -22.09
C TYR A 125 4.19 1.45 -21.00
N LEU A 126 2.88 1.57 -20.69
CA LEU A 126 2.26 0.75 -19.67
C LEU A 126 2.28 -0.73 -20.09
N PRO A 127 2.67 -1.66 -19.20
CA PRO A 127 2.62 -3.08 -19.51
C PRO A 127 1.20 -3.51 -19.92
N GLY A 128 1.09 -4.24 -21.02
CA GLY A 128 -0.11 -5.00 -21.39
C GLY A 128 0.00 -6.44 -20.90
N GLY A 129 -0.89 -7.32 -21.38
CA GLY A 129 -0.84 -8.74 -21.10
C GLY A 129 -2.21 -9.36 -20.88
N SER A 130 -2.21 -10.62 -20.45
CA SER A 130 -3.44 -11.34 -20.06
C SER A 130 -3.90 -11.02 -18.64
N SER A 131 -3.06 -10.40 -17.82
CA SER A 131 -3.34 -10.03 -16.43
C SER A 131 -2.79 -8.65 -16.07
N SER A 132 -3.32 -8.05 -15.02
CA SER A 132 -2.94 -6.71 -14.54
C SER A 132 -1.80 -6.73 -13.51
N TYR A 133 -1.31 -7.91 -13.11
CA TYR A 133 -0.18 -8.06 -12.17
C TYR A 133 1.06 -7.27 -12.62
N HIS A 134 1.51 -7.44 -13.87
CA HIS A 134 2.68 -6.70 -14.36
C HIS A 134 2.49 -5.18 -14.33
N ARG A 135 1.25 -4.71 -14.52
CA ARG A 135 0.94 -3.29 -14.48
C ARG A 135 0.91 -2.76 -13.05
N LEU A 136 0.41 -3.54 -12.07
CA LEU A 136 0.52 -3.21 -10.65
C LEU A 136 1.99 -3.08 -10.23
N LEU A 137 2.82 -4.08 -10.52
CA LEU A 137 4.26 -4.06 -10.20
C LEU A 137 4.97 -2.86 -10.82
N PHE A 138 4.66 -2.56 -12.08
CA PHE A 138 5.19 -1.38 -12.77
C PHE A 138 4.76 -0.07 -12.09
N VAL A 139 3.51 0.06 -11.68
CA VAL A 139 3.01 1.24 -10.95
C VAL A 139 3.76 1.40 -9.63
N MET A 140 3.96 0.31 -8.89
CA MET A 140 4.72 0.31 -7.63
C MET A 140 6.15 0.82 -7.84
N GLN A 141 6.88 0.22 -8.80
CA GLN A 141 8.25 0.63 -9.12
C GLN A 141 8.32 2.11 -9.51
N SER A 142 7.33 2.60 -10.26
CA SER A 142 7.28 3.99 -10.73
C SER A 142 7.07 4.99 -9.59
N ILE A 143 6.17 4.68 -8.65
CA ILE A 143 5.90 5.50 -7.46
C ILE A 143 7.13 5.50 -6.55
N ILE A 144 7.75 4.34 -6.33
CA ILE A 144 8.93 4.20 -5.49
C ILE A 144 10.16 4.88 -6.11
N ALA A 145 10.31 4.84 -7.43
CA ALA A 145 11.37 5.59 -8.13
C ALA A 145 11.26 7.09 -7.87
N GLN A 146 10.05 7.65 -7.69
CA GLN A 146 9.86 9.04 -7.27
C GLN A 146 10.21 9.32 -5.79
N GLY A 147 10.69 8.32 -5.06
CA GLY A 147 11.06 8.40 -3.65
C GLY A 147 9.89 8.26 -2.69
N MET A 148 8.73 7.82 -3.16
CA MET A 148 7.52 7.62 -2.36
C MET A 148 7.43 6.17 -1.82
N TYR A 149 6.58 5.96 -0.83
CA TYR A 149 6.14 4.65 -0.35
C TYR A 149 4.93 4.17 -1.15
N VAL A 150 4.71 2.86 -1.17
CA VAL A 150 3.48 2.26 -1.69
C VAL A 150 2.83 1.45 -0.59
N ILE A 151 1.51 1.55 -0.47
CA ILE A 151 0.70 0.67 0.38
C ILE A 151 -0.13 -0.19 -0.59
N LEU A 152 0.20 -1.46 -0.69
CA LEU A 152 -0.63 -2.45 -1.38
C LEU A 152 -1.81 -2.78 -0.50
N ASP A 153 -3.00 -2.52 -1.02
CA ASP A 153 -4.23 -2.58 -0.25
C ASP A 153 -5.19 -3.58 -0.86
N TYR A 154 -5.36 -4.72 -0.20
CA TYR A 154 -6.39 -5.66 -0.61
C TYR A 154 -7.76 -5.15 -0.18
N GLN A 155 -8.55 -4.69 -1.15
CA GLN A 155 -9.82 -4.02 -0.93
C GLN A 155 -11.00 -4.87 -1.42
N PRO A 156 -11.39 -5.95 -0.70
CA PRO A 156 -12.43 -6.86 -1.16
C PRO A 156 -13.73 -6.10 -1.42
N MET A 157 -14.28 -6.26 -2.62
CA MET A 157 -15.52 -5.61 -3.04
C MET A 157 -16.40 -6.60 -3.83
N GLY A 158 -17.71 -6.40 -3.76
CA GLY A 158 -18.67 -7.17 -4.53
C GLY A 158 -18.70 -8.65 -4.17
N LEU A 159 -18.40 -9.52 -5.14
CA LEU A 159 -18.52 -10.98 -4.99
C LEU A 159 -17.24 -11.65 -4.49
N GLU A 160 -16.21 -10.90 -4.10
CA GLU A 160 -14.94 -11.52 -3.77
C GLU A 160 -15.00 -12.37 -2.50
N GLN A 161 -14.60 -13.64 -2.60
CA GLN A 161 -14.72 -14.62 -1.50
C GLN A 161 -13.36 -15.04 -0.92
N HIS A 162 -12.23 -14.54 -1.45
CA HIS A 162 -10.89 -14.95 -1.01
C HIS A 162 -10.71 -14.94 0.51
N PRO A 163 -11.20 -13.94 1.27
CA PRO A 163 -11.05 -13.93 2.72
C PRO A 163 -11.74 -15.07 3.47
N TYR A 164 -12.66 -15.81 2.82
CA TYR A 164 -13.38 -16.91 3.48
C TYR A 164 -12.64 -18.25 3.38
N ASN A 165 -11.54 -18.32 2.64
CA ASN A 165 -10.64 -19.46 2.61
C ASN A 165 -9.23 -19.00 3.01
N GLN A 166 -8.82 -19.32 4.24
CA GLN A 166 -7.53 -18.86 4.79
C GLN A 166 -6.35 -19.26 3.91
N GLN A 167 -6.29 -20.52 3.45
CA GLN A 167 -5.17 -21.00 2.65
C GLN A 167 -5.08 -20.24 1.32
N GLN A 168 -6.21 -20.15 0.60
CA GLN A 168 -6.28 -19.42 -0.66
C GLN A 168 -5.89 -17.94 -0.48
N PHE A 169 -6.33 -17.31 0.61
CA PHE A 169 -6.02 -15.92 0.92
C PHE A 169 -4.52 -15.71 1.13
N VAL A 170 -3.89 -16.55 1.95
CA VAL A 170 -2.45 -16.49 2.25
C VAL A 170 -1.63 -16.80 1.00
N ASP A 171 -2.02 -17.81 0.21
CA ASP A 171 -1.34 -18.17 -1.03
C ASP A 171 -1.39 -17.03 -2.06
N SER A 172 -2.54 -16.36 -2.20
CA SER A 172 -2.70 -15.24 -3.13
C SER A 172 -1.78 -14.07 -2.77
N TRP A 173 -1.72 -13.72 -1.49
CA TRP A 173 -0.77 -12.72 -0.99
C TRP A 173 0.69 -13.13 -1.16
N THR A 174 1.03 -14.38 -0.84
CA THR A 174 2.39 -14.91 -0.97
C THR A 174 2.85 -14.91 -2.43
N ASN A 175 1.96 -15.27 -3.35
CA ASN A 175 2.23 -15.23 -4.79
C ASN A 175 2.49 -13.80 -5.27
N LEU A 176 1.61 -12.84 -4.94
CA LEU A 176 1.82 -11.44 -5.30
C LEU A 176 3.13 -10.91 -4.71
N TRP A 177 3.40 -11.18 -3.44
CA TRP A 177 4.61 -10.71 -2.77
C TRP A 177 5.88 -11.32 -3.36
N SER A 178 5.85 -12.60 -3.74
CA SER A 178 6.97 -13.25 -4.44
C SER A 178 7.26 -12.54 -5.77
N MET A 179 6.23 -12.13 -6.52
CA MET A 179 6.43 -11.33 -7.73
C MET A 179 7.06 -9.96 -7.43
N VAL A 180 6.68 -9.31 -6.32
CA VAL A 180 7.30 -8.05 -5.87
C VAL A 180 8.77 -8.27 -5.49
N ALA A 181 9.07 -9.33 -4.74
CA ALA A 181 10.42 -9.69 -4.30
C ALA A 181 11.36 -10.03 -5.46
N CYS A 182 10.84 -10.62 -6.54
CA CYS A 182 11.60 -10.91 -7.75
C CYS A 182 11.81 -9.71 -8.68
N LEU A 183 11.34 -8.50 -8.34
CA LEU A 183 11.64 -7.30 -9.13
C LEU A 183 13.15 -6.99 -9.09
N PRO A 184 13.78 -6.60 -10.21
CA PRO A 184 15.23 -6.46 -10.30
C PRO A 184 15.81 -5.37 -9.39
N ASN A 185 15.00 -4.37 -9.02
CA ASN A 185 15.37 -3.31 -8.10
C ASN A 185 14.79 -3.50 -6.69
N PHE A 186 14.31 -4.71 -6.35
CA PHE A 186 13.65 -4.94 -5.06
C PHE A 186 14.55 -4.54 -3.88
N LYS A 187 15.78 -5.07 -3.83
CA LYS A 187 16.73 -4.79 -2.73
C LYS A 187 17.17 -3.33 -2.66
N SER A 188 17.38 -2.66 -3.79
CA SER A 188 17.90 -1.29 -3.82
C SER A 188 16.82 -0.24 -3.54
N ASP A 189 15.60 -0.49 -4.03
CA ASP A 189 14.57 0.55 -4.11
C ASP A 189 13.32 0.19 -3.31
N LEU A 190 12.81 -1.04 -3.40
CA LEU A 190 11.48 -1.40 -2.86
C LEU A 190 11.50 -1.91 -1.43
N ALA A 191 12.56 -2.61 -1.03
CA ALA A 191 12.69 -3.16 0.31
C ALA A 191 12.50 -2.04 1.36
N ASN A 192 11.65 -2.29 2.35
CA ASN A 192 11.24 -1.32 3.37
C ASN A 192 10.51 -0.07 2.84
N ARG A 193 9.97 -0.10 1.62
CA ARG A 193 9.14 0.96 1.04
C ARG A 193 7.74 0.53 0.62
N VAL A 194 7.45 -0.77 0.70
CA VAL A 194 6.12 -1.32 0.42
C VAL A 194 5.48 -1.76 1.73
N PHE A 195 4.30 -1.20 2.00
CA PHE A 195 3.40 -1.69 3.03
C PHE A 195 2.41 -2.67 2.43
N VAL A 196 2.09 -3.71 3.17
CA VAL A 196 1.03 -4.68 2.89
C VAL A 196 -0.10 -4.41 3.86
N ASP A 197 -1.12 -3.72 3.37
CA ASP A 197 -2.41 -3.57 4.03
C ASP A 197 -3.24 -4.82 3.71
N VAL A 198 -3.22 -5.76 4.66
CA VAL A 198 -3.62 -7.15 4.41
C VAL A 198 -5.07 -7.25 3.99
N MET A 199 -5.94 -6.38 4.54
CA MET A 199 -7.35 -6.34 4.20
C MET A 199 -7.99 -5.03 4.64
N ASN A 200 -8.49 -4.27 3.68
CA ASN A 200 -9.30 -3.09 3.90
C ASN A 200 -10.67 -3.44 4.47
N GLU A 201 -11.06 -2.73 5.51
CA GLU A 201 -12.39 -2.69 6.09
C GLU A 201 -13.03 -4.09 6.28
N PRO A 202 -12.41 -5.02 7.04
CA PRO A 202 -12.89 -6.41 7.14
C PRO A 202 -14.36 -6.52 7.62
N ASP A 203 -14.80 -5.53 8.38
CA ASP A 203 -16.19 -5.32 8.79
C ASP A 203 -17.21 -5.38 7.65
N SER A 204 -16.86 -4.84 6.48
CA SER A 204 -17.71 -4.83 5.29
C SER A 204 -17.99 -6.24 4.75
N MET A 205 -17.14 -7.20 5.11
CA MET A 205 -17.23 -8.62 4.75
C MET A 205 -17.78 -9.48 5.90
N GLY A 206 -18.19 -8.85 7.01
CA GLY A 206 -18.62 -9.57 8.21
C GLY A 206 -17.51 -10.40 8.88
N ILE A 207 -16.25 -10.12 8.55
CA ILE A 207 -15.10 -10.70 9.23
C ILE A 207 -14.99 -10.02 10.60
N LYS A 208 -14.55 -10.78 11.60
CA LYS A 208 -14.29 -10.34 12.98
C LYS A 208 -12.88 -10.79 13.37
N TRP A 209 -12.40 -10.43 14.55
CA TRP A 209 -11.09 -10.88 15.03
C TRP A 209 -10.99 -12.40 15.10
N GLU A 210 -12.02 -13.04 15.66
CA GLU A 210 -12.11 -14.48 15.83
C GLU A 210 -12.79 -15.16 14.64
N ALA A 211 -12.41 -16.43 14.42
CA ALA A 211 -13.07 -17.29 13.45
C ALA A 211 -14.52 -17.59 13.88
N ALA A 212 -15.44 -17.65 12.92
CA ALA A 212 -16.84 -17.98 13.20
C ALA A 212 -17.48 -18.67 11.99
N ASN A 213 -18.41 -19.59 12.24
CA ASN A 213 -19.23 -20.25 11.22
C ASN A 213 -18.40 -20.91 10.10
N GLY A 214 -17.26 -21.52 10.45
CA GLY A 214 -16.36 -22.15 9.49
C GLY A 214 -15.58 -21.18 8.60
N ARG A 215 -15.64 -19.87 8.87
CA ARG A 215 -14.86 -18.83 8.20
C ARG A 215 -13.72 -18.36 9.09
N PRO A 216 -12.55 -18.02 8.51
CA PRO A 216 -11.44 -17.51 9.28
C PRO A 216 -11.72 -16.11 9.84
N GLY A 217 -11.11 -15.81 10.97
CA GLY A 217 -11.08 -14.46 11.55
C GLY A 217 -9.93 -13.62 11.00
N ALA A 218 -9.98 -12.30 11.21
CA ALA A 218 -8.91 -11.38 10.86
C ALA A 218 -7.59 -11.79 11.52
N HIS A 219 -7.61 -12.33 12.74
CA HIS A 219 -6.41 -12.88 13.38
C HIS A 219 -5.70 -13.89 12.47
N GLN A 220 -6.41 -14.92 12.01
CA GLN A 220 -5.85 -15.99 11.19
C GLN A 220 -5.38 -15.49 9.81
N LEU A 221 -6.15 -14.59 9.20
CA LEU A 221 -5.82 -14.02 7.89
C LEU A 221 -4.60 -13.10 7.96
N TYR A 222 -4.52 -12.26 8.99
CA TYR A 222 -3.43 -11.31 9.20
C TYR A 222 -2.11 -12.00 9.53
N LEU A 223 -2.08 -12.85 10.57
CA LEU A 223 -0.85 -13.52 10.97
C LEU A 223 -0.42 -14.57 9.96
N GLY A 224 -1.36 -15.31 9.35
CA GLY A 224 -1.02 -16.27 8.30
C GLY A 224 -0.36 -15.58 7.09
N THR A 225 -0.88 -14.43 6.68
CA THR A 225 -0.29 -13.61 5.61
C THR A 225 1.08 -13.09 6.03
N ALA A 226 1.18 -12.46 7.20
CA ALA A 226 2.43 -11.85 7.66
C ALA A 226 3.55 -12.89 7.85
N ASP A 227 3.23 -14.06 8.42
CA ASP A 227 4.16 -15.18 8.57
C ASP A 227 4.69 -15.65 7.21
N ALA A 228 3.81 -15.84 6.22
CA ALA A 228 4.20 -16.30 4.89
C ALA A 228 5.07 -15.27 4.16
N LEU A 229 4.69 -13.99 4.18
CA LEU A 229 5.45 -12.93 3.52
C LEU A 229 6.81 -12.69 4.18
N TRP A 230 6.87 -12.81 5.51
CA TRP A 230 8.12 -12.71 6.25
C TRP A 230 9.12 -13.82 5.89
N GLN A 231 8.64 -15.02 5.57
CA GLN A 231 9.51 -16.10 5.10
C GLN A 231 10.11 -15.81 3.72
N VAL A 232 9.42 -15.05 2.86
CA VAL A 232 9.93 -14.68 1.53
C VAL A 232 11.01 -13.60 1.64
N THR A 233 10.74 -12.52 2.38
CA THR A 233 11.68 -11.39 2.52
C THR A 233 11.75 -10.86 3.96
N PRO A 234 12.46 -11.56 4.87
CA PRO A 234 12.64 -11.13 6.24
C PRO A 234 13.19 -9.69 6.31
N ASP A 235 12.66 -8.88 7.22
CA ASP A 235 13.06 -7.48 7.45
C ASP A 235 12.86 -6.49 6.28
N GLU A 236 12.17 -6.88 5.21
CA GLU A 236 12.03 -6.05 4.00
C GLU A 236 10.58 -5.70 3.65
N VAL A 237 9.61 -6.37 4.28
CA VAL A 237 8.18 -6.07 4.20
C VAL A 237 7.72 -5.22 5.41
N LEU A 238 6.75 -4.34 5.19
CA LEU A 238 6.04 -3.60 6.24
C LEU A 238 4.57 -4.02 6.22
N PHE A 239 3.97 -4.22 7.39
CA PHE A 239 2.59 -4.69 7.51
C PHE A 239 1.66 -3.61 8.04
N MET A 240 0.43 -3.61 7.56
CA MET A 240 -0.68 -2.83 8.08
C MET A 240 -1.86 -3.75 8.35
N PHE A 241 -2.43 -3.61 9.55
CA PHE A 241 -3.57 -4.40 10.00
C PHE A 241 -4.69 -3.46 10.41
N GLU A 242 -5.84 -3.58 9.76
CA GLU A 242 -7.02 -2.78 10.07
C GLU A 242 -7.86 -3.40 11.21
N GLY A 243 -8.66 -2.57 11.86
CA GLY A 243 -9.61 -2.98 12.90
C GLY A 243 -10.83 -3.73 12.38
N THR A 244 -11.51 -4.49 13.24
CA THR A 244 -12.74 -5.20 12.85
C THR A 244 -13.60 -5.59 14.05
N GLY A 245 -14.91 -5.81 13.82
CA GLY A 245 -15.82 -6.45 14.76
C GLY A 245 -16.23 -5.60 15.97
N GLN A 246 -16.02 -4.28 15.88
CA GLN A 246 -16.26 -3.32 16.99
C GLN A 246 -17.18 -2.17 16.62
N GLN A 247 -18.01 -2.36 15.58
CA GLN A 247 -18.96 -1.37 15.05
C GLN A 247 -19.94 -0.83 16.10
N ALA A 248 -20.27 -1.60 17.13
CA ALA A 248 -21.14 -1.16 18.22
C ALA A 248 -20.57 -0.01 19.06
N LEU A 249 -19.29 0.33 18.90
CA LEU A 249 -18.64 1.50 19.49
C LEU A 249 -18.39 2.64 18.49
N GLY A 250 -18.94 2.55 17.28
CA GLY A 250 -18.66 3.52 16.21
C GLY A 250 -17.28 3.33 15.56
N LEU A 251 -16.52 2.31 15.98
CA LEU A 251 -15.32 1.86 15.29
C LEU A 251 -15.76 0.99 14.10
N ASN A 252 -15.94 1.63 12.96
CA ASN A 252 -16.34 0.96 11.73
C ASN A 252 -15.22 0.98 10.70
N TRP A 253 -15.29 0.03 9.78
CA TRP A 253 -14.53 0.06 8.54
C TRP A 253 -13.02 0.18 8.79
N GLY A 254 -12.45 -0.72 9.59
CA GLY A 254 -11.00 -0.74 9.79
C GLY A 254 -10.45 0.18 10.87
N ASN A 255 -11.29 1.05 11.46
CA ASN A 255 -10.80 2.07 12.38
C ASN A 255 -10.53 1.52 13.79
N GLY A 256 -9.25 1.42 14.15
CA GLY A 256 -8.81 1.22 15.54
C GLY A 256 -9.23 -0.12 16.15
N PHE A 257 -9.04 -0.24 17.46
CA PHE A 257 -9.43 -1.42 18.22
C PHE A 257 -9.58 -1.10 19.71
N VAL A 258 -10.45 -1.85 20.38
CA VAL A 258 -10.63 -1.90 21.82
C VAL A 258 -10.05 -3.19 22.34
N THR A 259 -9.21 -3.07 23.37
CA THR A 259 -8.56 -4.18 24.08
C THR A 259 -9.04 -4.31 25.53
N ASP A 260 -9.87 -3.39 26.02
CA ASP A 260 -10.46 -3.46 27.36
C ASP A 260 -11.49 -4.59 27.44
N GLN A 261 -11.22 -5.62 28.26
CA GLN A 261 -12.04 -6.83 28.32
C GLN A 261 -13.45 -6.59 28.88
N ASP A 262 -13.61 -5.62 29.77
CA ASP A 262 -14.91 -5.29 30.35
C ASP A 262 -15.78 -4.61 29.30
N VAL A 263 -15.20 -3.70 28.50
CA VAL A 263 -15.88 -3.09 27.36
C VAL A 263 -16.24 -4.14 26.31
N ILE A 264 -15.31 -5.04 25.96
CA ILE A 264 -15.55 -6.11 24.97
C ILE A 264 -16.71 -7.00 25.42
N SER A 265 -16.65 -7.51 26.66
CA SER A 265 -17.63 -8.45 27.20
C SER A 265 -19.01 -7.81 27.38
N SER A 266 -19.07 -6.59 27.93
CA SER A 266 -20.34 -5.88 28.17
C SER A 266 -21.07 -5.46 26.90
N ARG A 267 -20.35 -5.32 25.78
CA ARG A 267 -20.89 -4.88 24.49
C ARG A 267 -20.95 -5.99 23.44
N GLY A 268 -20.46 -7.20 23.75
CA GLY A 268 -20.42 -8.33 22.81
C GLY A 268 -19.57 -8.06 21.57
N LEU A 269 -18.45 -7.34 21.75
CA LEU A 269 -17.54 -7.00 20.65
C LEU A 269 -16.66 -8.20 20.29
N ALA A 270 -16.08 -8.18 19.09
CA ALA A 270 -14.96 -9.06 18.76
C ALA A 270 -13.72 -8.68 19.59
N ASP A 271 -13.00 -9.68 20.08
CA ASP A 271 -11.84 -9.55 20.94
C ASP A 271 -10.53 -9.54 20.13
N ALA A 272 -9.86 -8.38 20.13
CA ALA A 272 -8.59 -8.20 19.43
C ALA A 272 -7.38 -8.69 20.25
N ASN A 273 -7.53 -8.94 21.55
CA ASN A 273 -6.41 -9.26 22.44
C ASN A 273 -5.61 -10.49 22.00
N PRO A 274 -6.23 -11.62 21.60
CA PRO A 274 -5.46 -12.79 21.15
C PRO A 274 -4.55 -12.47 19.96
N PHE A 275 -5.02 -11.67 19.00
CA PHE A 275 -4.21 -11.27 17.85
C PHE A 275 -2.99 -10.45 18.29
N PHE A 276 -3.17 -9.46 19.17
CA PHE A 276 -2.06 -8.62 19.61
C PHE A 276 -1.06 -9.37 20.48
N LEU A 277 -1.52 -10.27 21.35
CA LEU A 277 -0.64 -11.15 22.13
C LEU A 277 0.24 -12.00 21.22
N ASP A 278 -0.34 -12.60 20.19
CA ASP A 278 0.40 -13.39 19.21
C ASP A 278 1.35 -12.50 18.40
N LEU A 279 0.90 -11.36 17.89
CA LEU A 279 1.71 -10.41 17.10
C LEU A 279 2.95 -9.96 17.86
N MET A 280 2.84 -9.69 19.16
CA MET A 280 3.97 -9.26 20.00
C MET A 280 5.07 -10.31 20.13
N SER A 281 4.78 -11.58 19.86
CA SER A 281 5.77 -12.67 19.83
C SER A 281 6.44 -12.87 18.47
N ARG A 282 5.99 -12.19 17.41
CA ARG A 282 6.46 -12.38 16.04
C ARG A 282 7.71 -11.56 15.74
N PRO A 283 8.63 -12.07 14.88
CA PRO A 283 9.86 -11.35 14.52
C PRO A 283 9.59 -10.03 13.78
N TYR A 284 8.41 -9.88 13.18
CA TYR A 284 8.01 -8.70 12.41
C TYR A 284 7.20 -7.67 13.20
N VAL A 285 7.09 -7.79 14.53
CA VAL A 285 6.34 -6.81 15.34
C VAL A 285 6.84 -5.37 15.12
N GLY A 286 8.15 -5.17 14.96
CA GLY A 286 8.78 -3.86 14.65
C GLY A 286 8.60 -3.38 13.19
N LYS A 287 7.81 -4.12 12.41
CA LYS A 287 7.45 -3.85 11.01
C LYS A 287 5.93 -3.81 10.82
N ALA A 288 5.14 -3.95 11.89
CA ALA A 288 3.69 -3.86 11.86
C ALA A 288 3.22 -2.46 12.30
N GLY A 289 2.29 -1.88 11.53
CA GLY A 289 1.63 -0.61 11.82
C GLY A 289 0.11 -0.70 11.77
N ASN A 290 -0.57 0.32 12.28
CA ASN A 290 -2.01 0.51 12.09
C ASN A 290 -2.26 1.87 11.39
N TRP A 291 -3.20 1.90 10.45
CA TRP A 291 -3.61 3.10 9.72
C TRP A 291 -4.87 3.70 10.32
N HIS A 292 -4.91 5.01 10.49
CA HIS A 292 -6.15 5.72 10.81
C HIS A 292 -6.65 6.46 9.57
N LYS A 293 -7.97 6.49 9.35
CA LYS A 293 -8.61 7.10 8.17
C LYS A 293 -8.32 8.59 7.96
N ASP A 294 -7.82 9.29 8.97
CA ASP A 294 -7.47 10.72 8.88
C ASP A 294 -6.14 10.98 8.14
N GLY A 295 -5.57 9.97 7.46
CA GLY A 295 -4.30 10.12 6.73
C GLY A 295 -3.06 10.18 7.62
N CYS A 296 -3.22 9.88 8.91
CA CYS A 296 -2.15 9.72 9.87
C CYS A 296 -1.97 8.23 10.20
N LEU A 297 -0.81 7.68 9.83
CA LEU A 297 -0.38 6.37 10.32
C LEU A 297 -0.08 6.50 11.82
N TYR A 298 -0.96 5.96 12.66
CA TYR A 298 -0.73 5.82 14.10
C TYR A 298 -0.34 4.39 14.40
N ILE A 299 0.96 4.11 14.43
CA ILE A 299 1.47 2.83 14.91
C ILE A 299 1.49 2.88 16.44
N SER A 300 0.38 2.68 17.15
CA SER A 300 0.41 2.62 18.61
C SER A 300 0.63 1.18 19.09
N PHE A 301 1.85 0.84 19.49
CA PHE A 301 2.13 -0.28 20.39
C PHE A 301 2.95 0.25 21.57
N GLY A 302 2.28 0.96 22.47
CA GLY A 302 2.90 1.54 23.65
C GLY A 302 2.98 0.59 24.83
N LEU A 303 3.88 -0.40 24.80
CA LEU A 303 4.42 -1.02 26.02
C LEU A 303 5.93 -1.27 25.83
N ARG A 304 6.75 -0.52 26.57
CA ARG A 304 8.22 -0.67 26.60
C ARG A 304 8.59 -1.98 27.28
N HIS A 305 9.32 -2.85 26.59
CA HIS A 305 10.36 -3.65 27.21
C HIS A 305 11.59 -3.77 26.31
N SER A 306 12.72 -3.31 26.81
CA SER A 306 14.05 -3.52 26.26
C SER A 306 14.51 -4.92 26.63
N ASN A 307 14.91 -5.73 25.64
CA ASN A 307 16.07 -6.63 25.72
C ASN A 307 16.43 -7.10 24.30
N GLY A 308 17.70 -6.90 23.92
CA GLY A 308 18.21 -7.26 22.61
C GLY A 308 18.44 -8.75 22.47
N ALA A 309 18.02 -9.31 21.34
CA ALA A 309 18.43 -10.62 20.86
C ALA A 309 18.97 -10.46 19.44
N ALA A 310 20.06 -11.17 19.14
CA ALA A 310 20.74 -11.15 17.84
C ALA A 310 19.94 -11.93 16.79
N CYS A 311 19.84 -11.36 15.58
CA CYS A 311 19.13 -11.98 14.45
C CYS A 311 19.93 -13.16 13.85
N PRO A 312 19.29 -14.28 13.48
CA PRO A 312 19.90 -15.30 12.65
C PRO A 312 20.06 -14.81 11.20
N SER A 313 21.10 -15.32 10.52
CA SER A 313 21.38 -15.03 9.11
C SER A 313 20.32 -15.60 8.17
N PRO A 314 19.99 -14.92 7.06
CA PRO A 314 18.93 -15.35 6.15
C PRO A 314 19.30 -16.62 5.37
N THR A 315 18.38 -17.57 5.34
CA THR A 315 18.31 -18.65 4.35
C THR A 315 18.03 -18.09 2.97
N ALA A 316 18.56 -18.76 1.94
CA ALA A 316 18.40 -18.39 0.54
C ALA A 316 16.92 -18.18 0.18
N ILE A 317 16.65 -17.06 -0.50
CA ILE A 317 15.38 -16.74 -1.14
C ILE A 317 15.15 -17.82 -2.22
N PRO A 318 13.93 -18.37 -2.38
CA PRO A 318 13.64 -19.29 -3.48
C PRO A 318 14.02 -18.64 -4.82
N ASP A 319 14.62 -19.43 -5.70
CA ASP A 319 15.17 -18.98 -6.98
C ASP A 319 14.14 -18.16 -7.79
N CYS A 320 14.33 -16.84 -7.77
CA CYS A 320 14.02 -15.96 -8.89
C CYS A 320 15.15 -16.13 -9.93
#